data_AF-A0A7U4QK05-F1
#
_entry.id   AF-A0A7U4QK05-F1
#
_cell.length_a   1.000
_cell.length_b   1.000
_cell.length_c   1.000
_cell.angle_alpha   90.00
_cell.angle_beta   90.00
_cell.angle_gamma   90.00
#
_symmetry.space_group_name_H-M   'P 1'
#
loop_
_entity.id
_entity.type
_entity.pdbx_description
1 polymer ?
#
loop_
_entity_poly.entity_id
_entity_poly.type
_entity_poly.pdbx_seq_one_letter_code
_entity_poly.pdbx_strand_id
1 'polypeptide(L)'
;MGRFLLHVLPDRFVKIRYYGLLGNRNRKAMLSKCRKFLGVITVKVTNRDVSETWQEFLLRVCGINLMRCPFYGKGKMVRKTVLLPERYKEPP
;
A
#
# COMPACT_ATOMS: atom_id res chain seq x y z
N MET A 1 -4.21 36.40 -16.10
CA MET A 1 -3.15 35.50 -15.59
C MET A 1 -3.77 34.44 -14.69
N GLY A 2 -4.13 33.25 -15.20
CA GLY A 2 -4.97 32.30 -14.46
C GLY A 2 -4.66 30.83 -14.69
N ARG A 3 -3.40 30.49 -15.00
CA ARG A 3 -2.99 29.09 -15.28
C ARG A 3 -1.87 28.56 -14.38
N PHE A 4 -1.46 29.32 -13.35
CA PHE A 4 -0.31 28.93 -12.51
C PHE A 4 -0.67 27.96 -11.36
N LEU A 5 -1.95 27.91 -10.95
CA LEU A 5 -2.43 27.09 -9.82
C LEU A 5 -2.85 25.66 -10.19
N LEU A 6 -2.73 25.26 -11.46
CA LEU A 6 -2.99 23.87 -11.88
C LEU A 6 -1.78 22.93 -11.68
N HIS A 7 -0.63 23.47 -11.29
CA HIS A 7 0.61 22.71 -11.12
C HIS A 7 0.92 22.36 -9.66
N VAL A 8 0.53 23.21 -8.69
CA VAL A 8 0.72 22.94 -7.25
C VAL A 8 -0.58 22.38 -6.69
N LEU A 9 -0.51 21.16 -6.19
CA LEU A 9 -1.57 20.55 -5.43
C LEU A 9 -1.50 21.08 -3.98
N PRO A 10 -2.58 21.67 -3.43
CA PRO A 10 -2.55 22.16 -2.05
C PRO A 10 -2.31 21.02 -1.06
N ASP A 11 -1.80 21.35 0.12
CA ASP A 11 -1.60 20.36 1.18
C ASP A 11 -2.88 19.57 1.45
N ARG A 12 -2.73 18.25 1.61
CA ARG A 12 -3.81 17.26 1.79
C ARG A 12 -4.64 16.92 0.56
N PHE A 13 -4.40 17.53 -0.60
CA PHE A 13 -5.00 17.07 -1.85
C PHE A 13 -4.13 16.00 -2.52
N VAL A 14 -4.75 15.06 -3.23
CA VAL A 14 -4.07 14.01 -4.00
C VAL A 14 -4.34 14.19 -5.50
N LYS A 15 -3.31 14.02 -6.33
CA LYS A 15 -3.46 14.15 -7.79
C LYS A 15 -4.14 12.89 -8.31
N ILE A 16 -5.43 12.99 -8.62
CA ILE A 16 -6.20 11.90 -9.23
C ILE A 16 -5.71 11.72 -10.67
N ARG A 17 -5.18 10.53 -10.98
CA ARG A 17 -4.80 10.14 -12.34
C ARG A 17 -6.00 9.46 -13.00
N TYR A 18 -6.58 10.11 -14.01
CA TYR A 18 -7.64 9.51 -14.82
C TYR A 18 -7.04 8.59 -15.87
N TYR A 19 -7.28 7.29 -15.75
CA TYR A 19 -6.83 6.27 -16.72
C TYR A 19 -7.87 5.99 -17.83
N GLY A 20 -8.82 6.91 -18.03
CA GLY A 20 -10.00 6.73 -18.86
C GLY A 20 -11.11 5.93 -18.17
N LEU A 21 -12.36 6.16 -18.57
CA LEU A 21 -13.58 5.60 -17.96
C LEU A 21 -13.56 4.06 -17.84
N LEU A 22 -12.90 3.37 -18.77
CA LEU A 22 -12.80 1.91 -18.81
C LEU A 22 -11.36 1.39 -18.66
N GLY A 23 -10.42 2.23 -18.20
CA GLY A 23 -9.02 1.84 -18.05
C GLY A 23 -8.84 0.62 -17.14
N ASN A 24 -9.63 0.53 -16.07
CA ASN A 24 -9.56 -0.59 -15.13
C ASN A 24 -10.08 -1.91 -15.72
N ARG A 25 -11.03 -1.88 -16.67
CA ARG A 25 -11.56 -3.08 -17.35
C ARG A 25 -10.45 -3.80 -18.12
N ASN A 26 -9.57 -3.04 -18.77
CA ASN A 26 -8.48 -3.59 -19.59
C ASN A 26 -7.16 -3.76 -18.81
N ARG A 27 -7.05 -3.23 -17.59
CA ARG A 27 -5.84 -3.26 -16.76
C ARG A 27 -5.23 -4.66 -16.66
N LYS A 28 -6.04 -5.68 -16.36
CA LYS A 28 -5.56 -7.06 -16.19
C LYS A 28 -4.97 -7.64 -17.48
N ALA A 29 -5.65 -7.43 -18.61
CA ALA A 29 -5.20 -7.92 -19.92
C ALA A 29 -3.93 -7.20 -20.38
N MET A 30 -3.86 -5.87 -20.22
CA MET A 30 -2.68 -5.09 -20.60
C MET A 30 -1.47 -5.43 -19.72
N LEU A 31 -1.65 -5.56 -18.40
CA LEU A 31 -0.58 -5.99 -17.51
C LEU A 31 -0.05 -7.40 -17.87
N SER A 32 -0.91 -8.32 -18.31
CA SER A 32 -0.45 -9.64 -18.78
C SER A 32 0.43 -9.51 -20.02
N LYS A 33 0.03 -8.69 -21.00
CA LYS A 33 0.84 -8.43 -22.21
C LYS A 33 2.18 -7.78 -21.87
N CYS A 34 2.19 -6.74 -21.02
CA CYS A 34 3.42 -6.09 -20.59
C CYS A 34 4.40 -7.08 -19.95
N ARG A 35 3.92 -7.98 -19.07
CA ARG A 35 4.78 -8.99 -18.45
C ARG A 35 5.37 -9.97 -19.46
N LYS A 36 4.60 -10.38 -20.48
CA LYS A 36 5.11 -11.21 -21.57
C LYS A 36 6.23 -10.51 -22.34
N PHE A 37 6.04 -9.24 -22.70
CA PHE A 37 7.07 -8.47 -23.41
C PHE A 37 8.33 -8.24 -22.57
N LEU A 38 8.17 -8.04 -21.27
CA LEU A 38 9.29 -7.89 -20.34
C LEU A 38 9.94 -9.23 -19.95
N GLY A 39 9.49 -10.37 -20.49
CA GLY A 39 10.00 -11.69 -20.13
C GLY A 39 9.77 -12.06 -18.66
N VAL A 40 8.85 -11.38 -17.96
CA VAL A 40 8.60 -11.62 -16.54
C VAL A 40 7.83 -12.93 -16.40
N ILE A 41 8.50 -13.94 -15.83
CA ILE A 41 7.87 -15.19 -15.45
C ILE A 41 6.89 -14.89 -14.30
N THR A 42 5.60 -14.90 -14.61
CA THR A 42 4.57 -14.78 -13.58
C THR A 42 4.43 -16.12 -12.88
N VAL A 43 5.19 -16.31 -11.81
CA VAL A 43 4.91 -17.38 -10.86
C VAL A 43 3.57 -17.06 -10.23
N LYS A 44 2.57 -17.93 -10.45
CA LYS A 44 1.33 -17.87 -9.69
C LYS A 44 1.70 -18.23 -8.27
N VAL A 45 1.87 -17.21 -7.41
CA VAL A 45 2.02 -17.43 -5.98
C VAL A 45 0.71 -18.05 -5.50
N THR A 46 0.70 -19.38 -5.38
CA THR A 46 -0.32 -20.06 -4.61
C THR A 46 -0.04 -19.70 -3.15
N ASN A 47 -0.98 -19.03 -2.51
CA ASN A 47 -0.93 -18.70 -1.07
C ASN A 47 -0.79 -19.92 -0.14
N ARG A 48 -0.61 -21.14 -0.69
CA ARG A 48 -0.46 -22.38 0.05
C ARG A 48 0.93 -22.57 0.65
N ASP A 49 1.94 -21.85 0.15
CA ASP A 49 3.33 -22.06 0.57
C ASP A 49 3.80 -21.09 1.67
N VAL A 50 2.93 -20.19 2.13
CA VAL A 50 3.28 -19.21 3.17
C VAL A 50 2.69 -19.67 4.50
N SER A 51 3.44 -20.56 5.19
CA SER A 51 3.15 -20.92 6.58
C SER A 51 3.57 -19.83 7.59
N GLU A 52 4.08 -18.69 7.12
CA GLU A 52 4.49 -17.58 7.97
C GLU A 52 3.39 -16.53 8.10
N THR A 53 3.18 -16.08 9.33
CA THR A 53 2.37 -14.90 9.64
C THR A 53 3.08 -13.63 9.18
N TRP A 54 2.35 -12.53 8.98
CA TRP A 54 2.96 -11.25 8.56
C TRP A 54 4.02 -10.77 9.57
N GLN A 55 3.87 -11.11 10.86
CA GLN A 55 4.81 -10.79 11.92
C GLN A 55 6.15 -11.49 11.70
N GLU A 56 6.12 -12.78 11.36
CA GLU A 56 7.30 -13.60 11.09
C GLU A 56 8.01 -13.16 9.81
N PHE A 57 7.23 -12.84 8.77
CA PHE A 57 7.75 -12.27 7.53
C PHE A 57 8.52 -10.97 7.79
N LEU A 58 7.94 -10.03 8.55
CA LEU A 58 8.60 -8.75 8.84
C LEU A 58 9.83 -8.94 9.72
N LEU A 59 9.79 -9.86 10.68
CA LEU A 59 10.97 -10.18 11.49
C LEU A 59 12.10 -10.72 10.61
N ARG A 60 11.79 -11.60 9.66
CA ARG A 60 12.76 -12.21 8.74
C ARG A 60 13.36 -11.20 7.74
N VAL A 61 12.54 -10.32 7.17
CA VAL A 61 12.96 -9.37 6.12
C VAL A 61 13.60 -8.12 6.72
N CYS A 62 13.02 -7.56 7.77
CA CYS A 62 13.48 -6.30 8.36
C CYS A 62 14.39 -6.51 9.57
N GLY A 63 14.42 -7.71 10.17
CA GLY A 63 15.14 -7.97 11.42
C GLY A 63 14.49 -7.33 12.66
N ILE A 64 13.37 -6.62 12.49
CA ILE A 64 12.72 -5.85 13.54
C ILE A 64 11.53 -6.62 14.08
N ASN A 65 11.50 -6.81 15.40
CA ASN A 65 10.34 -7.39 16.07
C ASN A 65 9.31 -6.30 16.40
N LEU A 66 8.32 -6.11 15.51
CA LEU A 66 7.24 -5.12 15.69
C LEU A 66 6.37 -5.39 16.93
N MET A 67 6.44 -6.60 17.50
CA MET A 67 5.71 -6.95 18.70
C MET A 67 6.45 -6.53 19.98
N ARG A 68 7.67 -6.00 19.90
CA ARG A 68 8.40 -5.47 21.07
C ARG A 68 8.29 -3.95 21.15
N CYS A 69 8.28 -3.45 22.37
CA CYS A 69 8.31 -2.01 22.60
C CYS A 69 9.61 -1.42 22.04
N PRO A 70 9.56 -0.39 21.18
CA PRO A 70 10.76 0.21 20.60
C PRO A 70 11.62 0.97 21.63
N PHE A 71 11.05 1.37 22.76
CA PHE A 71 11.76 2.16 23.78
C PHE A 71 12.50 1.29 24.81
N TYR A 72 11.86 0.23 25.30
CA TYR A 72 12.44 -0.62 26.35
C TYR A 72 12.88 -2.01 25.87
N GLY A 73 12.45 -2.44 24.68
CA GLY A 73 12.76 -3.77 24.12
C GLY A 73 12.14 -4.96 24.87
N LYS A 74 11.47 -4.74 26.00
CA LYS A 74 10.85 -5.75 26.85
C LYS A 74 9.33 -5.80 26.66
N GLY A 75 8.76 -6.98 26.83
CA GLY A 75 7.32 -7.23 26.73
C GLY A 75 6.80 -7.36 25.30
N LYS A 76 5.55 -7.85 25.17
CA LYS A 76 4.83 -7.99 23.90
C LYS A 76 3.76 -6.91 23.82
N MET A 77 3.78 -6.11 22.74
CA MET A 77 2.73 -5.13 22.45
C MET A 77 1.40 -5.87 22.21
N VAL A 78 0.35 -5.44 22.90
CA VAL A 78 -1.00 -5.98 22.75
C VAL A 78 -1.94 -4.85 22.34
N ARG A 79 -2.90 -5.18 21.47
CA ARG A 79 -3.89 -4.21 21.00
C ARG A 79 -4.84 -3.85 22.16
N LYS A 80 -4.78 -2.61 22.65
CA LYS A 80 -5.64 -2.12 23.74
C LYS A 80 -7.02 -1.67 23.25
N THR A 81 -7.08 -0.94 22.15
CA THR A 81 -8.34 -0.47 21.54
C THR A 81 -8.18 -0.32 20.03
N VAL A 82 -9.29 -0.36 19.29
CA VAL A 82 -9.34 0.00 17.88
C VAL A 82 -9.91 1.40 17.78
N LEU A 83 -9.11 2.33 17.26
CA LEU A 83 -9.61 3.67 16.95
C LEU A 83 -10.44 3.58 15.67
N LEU A 84 -11.69 4.02 15.74
CA LEU A 84 -12.54 4.14 14.56
C LEU A 84 -12.07 5.35 13.75
N PRO A 85 -12.18 5.31 12.40
CA PRO A 85 -11.86 6.46 11.58
C PRO A 85 -12.77 7.63 11.99
N GLU A 86 -12.16 8.72 12.44
CA GLU A 86 -12.87 9.98 12.56
C GLU A 86 -13.28 10.44 11.15
N ARG A 87 -14.50 10.99 11.01
CA ARG A 87 -14.91 11.58 9.74
C ARG A 87 -13.90 12.64 9.35
N TYR A 88 -13.45 12.59 8.10
CA TYR A 88 -12.59 13.60 7.50
C TYR A 88 -13.19 14.99 7.77
N LYS A 89 -12.44 15.84 8.47
CA LYS A 89 -12.77 17.25 8.62
C LYS A 89 -12.28 17.95 7.35
N GLU A 90 -13.20 18.56 6.62
CA GLU A 90 -12.86 19.35 5.43
C GLU A 90 -11.86 20.46 5.79
N PRO A 91 -10.91 20.78 4.89
CA PRO A 91 -10.01 21.92 5.08
C PRO A 91 -10.82 23.23 5.01
N PRO A 92 -10.37 24.31 5.69
CA PRO A 92 -11.03 25.61 5.68
C PRO A 92 -11.06 26.27 4.29
#